data_AF-Q8SVB9-F1
#
_entry.id   AF-Q8SVB9-F1
#
_cell.length_a   1.000
_cell.length_b   1.000
_cell.length_c   1.000
_cell.angle_alpha   90.00
_cell.angle_beta   90.00
_cell.angle_gamma   90.00
#
_symmetry.space_group_name_H-M   'P 1'
#
loop_
_entity.id
_entity.type
_entity.pdbx_description
1 polymer ?
#
loop_
_entity_poly.entity_id
_entity_poly.type
_entity_poly.pdbx_seq_one_letter_code
_entity_poly.pdbx_strand_id
1 'polypeptide(L)'
;MKTPRKRITFKTPRKGAKTPMRDGGASDAKENRVQREGDIEKQKSPDSASRYRQILVEMKMKEEDLIESYKRENEYLRSLKTDALLYKKLVGFDIVENNGCYEVTHEVVSNNITKSIKFVLMPEDSSYIYKLVESRNVDLPDFLSEEITFDECQIKTFFFKVMEAVITKKS
;
A
#
# COMPACT_ATOMS: atom_id res chain seq x y z
N MET A 1 -33.54 -21.71 -7.28
CA MET A 1 -32.92 -22.08 -5.98
C MET A 1 -31.51 -21.50 -5.93
N LYS A 2 -31.18 -20.60 -4.99
CA LYS A 2 -29.83 -20.00 -4.85
C LYS A 2 -29.11 -20.68 -3.68
N THR A 3 -27.95 -21.28 -3.93
CA THR A 3 -27.12 -21.89 -2.88
C THR A 3 -26.31 -20.82 -2.13
N PRO A 4 -26.13 -20.95 -0.80
CA PRO A 4 -25.42 -19.95 0.00
C PRO A 4 -23.90 -20.13 -0.14
N ARG A 5 -23.16 -19.02 -0.29
CA ARG A 5 -21.68 -19.02 -0.35
C ARG A 5 -21.09 -19.22 1.05
N LYS A 6 -20.19 -20.19 1.19
CA LYS A 6 -19.45 -20.47 2.44
C LYS A 6 -18.34 -19.44 2.65
N ARG A 7 -18.32 -18.82 3.83
CA ARG A 7 -17.28 -17.86 4.25
C ARG A 7 -16.08 -18.62 4.83
N ILE A 8 -14.90 -18.47 4.23
CA ILE A 8 -13.66 -19.05 4.74
C ILE A 8 -12.97 -18.01 5.61
N THR A 9 -12.71 -18.34 6.87
CA THR A 9 -11.92 -17.53 7.80
C THR A 9 -10.62 -18.24 8.14
N PHE A 10 -9.49 -17.62 7.82
CA PHE A 10 -8.17 -18.09 8.24
C PHE A 10 -7.88 -17.56 9.65
N LYS A 11 -7.60 -18.47 10.59
CA LYS A 11 -7.09 -18.12 11.92
C LYS A 11 -5.57 -18.15 11.88
N THR A 12 -4.93 -17.04 12.20
CA THR A 12 -3.48 -16.95 12.38
C THR A 12 -3.05 -17.59 13.72
N PRO A 13 -1.90 -18.29 13.77
CA PRO A 13 -1.41 -18.88 15.01
C PRO A 13 -1.02 -17.77 16.01
N ARG A 14 -1.53 -17.85 17.24
CA ARG A 14 -1.06 -17.00 18.34
C ARG A 14 0.29 -17.49 18.82
N LYS A 15 1.29 -16.60 18.90
CA LYS A 15 2.61 -16.87 19.47
C LYS A 15 2.46 -17.31 20.94
N GLY A 16 2.94 -18.51 21.26
CA GLY A 16 3.12 -18.93 22.64
C GLY A 16 3.41 -20.42 22.80
N ALA A 17 4.69 -20.79 22.90
CA ALA A 17 5.19 -21.78 23.85
C ALA A 17 6.73 -21.81 23.79
N LYS A 18 7.34 -21.77 24.98
CA LYS A 18 8.78 -21.76 25.23
C LYS A 18 9.36 -23.15 24.95
N THR A 19 10.46 -23.23 24.22
CA THR A 19 11.25 -24.47 24.05
C THR A 19 12.00 -24.79 25.35
N PRO A 20 11.96 -26.03 25.86
CA PRO A 20 12.75 -26.41 27.02
C PRO A 20 14.18 -26.77 26.60
N MET A 21 15.19 -26.14 27.21
CA MET A 21 16.56 -26.67 27.21
C MET A 21 16.62 -27.89 28.13
N ARG A 22 17.29 -28.95 27.70
CA ARG A 22 17.65 -30.07 28.56
C ARG A 22 19.16 -30.21 28.58
N ASP A 23 19.72 -29.95 29.76
CA ASP A 23 21.09 -30.22 30.16
C ASP A 23 21.40 -31.73 30.24
N GLY A 24 22.67 -32.08 30.04
CA GLY A 24 23.42 -32.98 30.93
C GLY A 24 23.27 -34.50 30.78
N GLY A 25 24.25 -35.09 30.09
CA GLY A 25 25.10 -36.23 30.48
C GLY A 25 24.54 -37.51 31.14
N ALA A 26 24.89 -38.68 30.57
CA ALA A 26 25.26 -39.91 31.29
C ALA A 26 25.98 -40.91 30.38
N SER A 27 27.02 -41.51 30.92
CA SER A 27 28.05 -42.37 30.31
C SER A 27 27.70 -43.86 30.31
N ASP A 28 28.45 -44.62 29.50
CA ASP A 28 28.84 -46.04 29.61
C ASP A 28 27.80 -47.18 29.47
N ALA A 29 28.00 -48.06 28.48
CA ALA A 29 28.37 -49.48 28.69
C ALA A 29 28.54 -50.29 27.37
N LYS A 30 29.52 -51.21 27.43
CA LYS A 30 30.03 -52.26 26.51
C LYS A 30 28.92 -53.23 25.98
N GLU A 31 29.04 -54.11 24.97
CA GLU A 31 30.15 -54.98 24.51
C GLU A 31 29.78 -55.78 23.22
N ASN A 32 30.78 -56.14 22.40
CA ASN A 32 30.98 -57.30 21.49
C ASN A 32 29.97 -57.71 20.38
N ARG A 33 30.46 -57.84 19.11
CA ARG A 33 30.74 -59.16 18.43
C ARG A 33 31.22 -59.03 16.96
N VAL A 34 32.50 -59.38 16.75
CA VAL A 34 33.16 -60.15 15.67
C VAL A 34 33.13 -59.67 14.20
N GLN A 35 34.36 -59.60 13.67
CA GLN A 35 34.83 -59.34 12.30
C GLN A 35 34.24 -60.26 11.22
N ARG A 36 34.00 -59.69 10.02
CA ARG A 36 34.35 -60.34 8.75
C ARG A 36 35.06 -59.35 7.85
N GLU A 37 36.21 -59.81 7.36
CA GLU A 37 37.10 -59.20 6.39
C GLU A 37 36.38 -58.95 5.06
N GLY A 38 36.82 -57.93 4.32
CA GLY A 38 36.51 -57.80 2.90
C GLY A 38 36.36 -56.35 2.45
N ASP A 39 37.38 -55.85 1.77
CA ASP A 39 37.38 -54.69 0.89
C ASP A 39 37.26 -53.30 1.52
N ILE A 40 38.44 -52.75 1.81
CA ILE A 40 38.72 -51.32 1.73
C ILE A 40 38.56 -50.89 0.26
N GLU A 41 37.31 -50.76 -0.21
CA GLU A 41 37.04 -49.87 -1.32
C GLU A 41 37.05 -48.45 -0.78
N LYS A 42 38.22 -47.81 -0.91
CA LYS A 42 38.32 -46.35 -0.94
C LYS A 42 37.48 -45.83 -2.10
N GLN A 43 36.17 -45.74 -1.91
CA GLN A 43 35.34 -44.81 -2.66
C GLN A 43 35.81 -43.40 -2.27
N LYS A 44 36.75 -42.87 -3.06
CA LYS A 44 36.95 -41.43 -3.19
C LYS A 44 35.59 -40.86 -3.60
N SER A 45 34.88 -40.30 -2.63
CA SER A 45 33.66 -39.55 -2.90
C SER A 45 33.99 -38.46 -3.91
N PRO A 46 33.16 -38.26 -4.95
CA PRO A 46 33.34 -37.14 -5.85
C PRO A 46 33.05 -35.87 -5.05
N ASP A 47 34.13 -35.20 -4.65
CA ASP A 47 34.25 -33.76 -4.46
C ASP A 47 33.13 -33.06 -3.68
N SER A 48 32.95 -33.44 -2.40
CA SER A 48 32.05 -32.75 -1.46
C SER A 48 32.33 -31.24 -1.35
N ALA A 49 33.59 -30.83 -1.57
CA ALA A 49 34.02 -29.45 -1.58
C ALA A 49 33.50 -28.68 -2.82
N SER A 50 33.44 -29.30 -4.00
CA SER A 50 32.81 -28.70 -5.18
C SER A 50 31.32 -28.46 -4.98
N ARG A 51 30.59 -29.44 -4.40
CA ARG A 51 29.17 -29.32 -4.12
C ARG A 51 28.87 -28.22 -3.10
N TYR A 52 29.70 -28.10 -2.06
CA TYR A 52 29.60 -27.04 -1.07
C TYR A 52 29.82 -25.64 -1.69
N ARG A 53 30.83 -25.50 -2.55
CA ARG A 53 31.07 -24.25 -3.29
C ARG A 53 29.90 -23.87 -4.19
N GLN A 54 29.28 -24.85 -4.85
CA GLN A 54 28.11 -24.62 -5.69
C GLN A 54 26.89 -24.14 -4.89
N ILE A 55 26.65 -24.72 -3.71
CA ILE A 55 25.56 -24.30 -2.80
C ILE A 55 25.78 -22.87 -2.30
N LEU A 56 27.02 -22.48 -1.98
CA LEU A 56 27.32 -21.11 -1.55
C LEU A 56 27.04 -20.08 -2.65
N VAL A 57 27.40 -20.40 -3.90
CA VAL A 57 27.10 -19.55 -5.05
C VAL A 57 25.58 -19.43 -5.26
N GLU A 58 24.86 -20.55 -5.16
CA GLU A 58 23.40 -20.57 -5.32
C GLU A 58 22.68 -19.79 -4.20
N MET A 59 23.13 -19.92 -2.94
CA MET A 59 22.62 -19.12 -1.83
C MET A 59 22.82 -17.63 -2.05
N LYS A 60 24.01 -17.23 -2.53
CA LYS A 60 24.30 -15.83 -2.80
C LYS A 60 23.43 -15.27 -3.92
N MET A 61 23.21 -16.03 -4.99
CA MET A 61 22.31 -15.63 -6.08
C MET A 61 20.87 -15.47 -5.58
N LYS A 62 20.37 -16.40 -4.75
CA LYS A 62 19.03 -16.32 -4.14
C LYS A 62 18.89 -15.12 -3.20
N GLU A 63 19.94 -14.79 -2.45
CA GLU A 63 19.97 -13.62 -1.59
C GLU A 63 19.93 -12.32 -2.42
N GLU A 64 20.70 -12.26 -3.50
CA GLU A 64 20.68 -11.14 -4.45
C GLU A 64 19.29 -10.98 -5.11
N ASP A 65 18.67 -12.06 -5.57
CA ASP A 65 17.31 -12.07 -6.12
C ASP A 65 16.28 -11.55 -5.10
N LEU A 66 16.41 -11.96 -3.84
CA LEU A 66 15.53 -11.54 -2.76
C LEU A 66 15.71 -10.04 -2.45
N ILE A 67 16.96 -9.58 -2.38
CA ILE A 67 17.28 -8.16 -2.19
C ILE A 67 16.71 -7.33 -3.35
N GLU A 68 16.85 -7.80 -4.59
CA GLU A 68 16.32 -7.11 -5.76
C GLU A 68 14.78 -7.06 -5.75
N SER A 69 14.12 -8.15 -5.34
CA SER A 69 12.67 -8.17 -5.14
C SER A 69 12.24 -7.13 -4.09
N TYR A 70 12.92 -7.06 -2.94
CA TYR A 70 12.61 -6.07 -1.90
C TYR A 70 12.89 -4.63 -2.33
N LYS A 71 13.92 -4.39 -3.15
CA LYS A 71 14.20 -3.08 -3.72
C LYS A 71 13.07 -2.66 -4.68
N ARG A 72 12.65 -3.55 -5.57
CA ARG A 72 11.56 -3.31 -6.52
C ARG A 72 10.23 -3.03 -5.81
N GLU A 73 9.91 -3.77 -4.76
CA GLU A 73 8.72 -3.52 -3.95
C GLU A 73 8.80 -2.16 -3.22
N ASN A 74 9.94 -1.82 -2.63
CA ASN A 74 10.13 -0.52 -1.99
C ASN A 74 10.02 0.64 -2.99
N GLU A 75 10.54 0.48 -4.19
CA GLU A 75 10.44 1.47 -5.26
C GLU A 75 8.98 1.68 -5.68
N TYR A 76 8.23 0.58 -5.86
CA TYR A 76 6.79 0.63 -6.12
C TYR A 76 5.98 1.30 -4.98
N LEU A 77 6.31 1.00 -3.72
CA LEU A 77 5.64 1.63 -2.58
C LEU A 77 5.98 3.13 -2.47
N ARG A 78 7.19 3.53 -2.86
CA ARG A 78 7.61 4.94 -2.92
C ARG A 78 6.91 5.68 -4.05
N SER A 79 6.71 5.06 -5.21
CA SER A 79 5.91 5.66 -6.29
C SER A 79 4.44 5.85 -5.92
N LEU A 80 3.86 4.95 -5.11
CA LEU A 80 2.50 5.11 -4.59
C LEU A 80 2.35 6.26 -3.58
N LYS A 81 3.39 6.55 -2.78
CA LYS A 81 3.36 7.63 -1.77
C LYS A 81 3.58 9.02 -2.35
N THR A 82 4.18 9.13 -3.53
CA THR A 82 4.42 10.42 -4.22
C THR A 82 3.19 10.89 -5.00
N ASP A 83 2.13 10.10 -4.99
CA ASP A 83 1.05 10.26 -5.95
C ASP A 83 0.02 11.25 -5.38
N ALA A 84 0.30 12.55 -5.54
CA ALA A 84 -0.74 13.59 -5.57
C ALA A 84 -1.90 13.18 -6.52
N LEU A 85 -1.59 12.36 -7.52
CA LEU A 85 -2.57 11.73 -8.40
C LEU A 85 -3.47 10.71 -7.68
N LEU A 86 -3.08 10.11 -6.54
CA LEU A 86 -3.94 9.21 -5.77
C LEU A 86 -5.09 9.98 -5.12
N TYR A 87 -4.80 11.14 -4.52
CA TYR A 87 -5.82 12.02 -3.96
C TYR A 87 -6.73 12.58 -5.06
N LYS A 88 -6.16 13.01 -6.18
CA LYS A 88 -6.92 13.37 -7.39
C LYS A 88 -7.77 12.21 -7.91
N LYS A 89 -7.27 10.97 -7.87
CA LYS A 89 -8.01 9.78 -8.32
C LYS A 89 -9.13 9.36 -7.35
N LEU A 90 -8.95 9.59 -6.05
CA LEU A 90 -9.91 9.19 -5.03
C LEU A 90 -11.02 10.22 -4.83
N VAL A 91 -10.64 11.50 -4.71
CA VAL A 91 -11.56 12.60 -4.36
C VAL A 91 -11.86 13.48 -5.57
N GLY A 92 -11.04 13.44 -6.61
CA GLY A 92 -11.26 14.24 -7.82
C GLY A 92 -10.82 15.70 -7.71
N PHE A 93 -10.24 16.12 -6.60
CA PHE A 93 -9.73 17.49 -6.42
C PHE A 93 -8.27 17.59 -6.84
N ASP A 94 -7.98 18.62 -7.61
CA ASP A 94 -6.65 19.12 -7.92
C ASP A 94 -6.48 20.45 -7.19
N ILE A 95 -5.53 20.53 -6.27
CA ILE A 95 -5.31 21.70 -5.42
C ILE A 95 -3.90 22.20 -5.70
N VAL A 96 -3.80 23.42 -6.20
CA VAL A 96 -2.54 24.11 -6.50
C VAL A 96 -2.45 25.34 -5.62
N GLU A 97 -1.40 25.42 -4.83
CA GLU A 97 -1.10 26.61 -4.04
C GLU A 97 -0.33 27.62 -4.91
N ASN A 98 -0.85 28.84 -5.01
CA ASN A 98 -0.30 29.93 -5.80
C ASN A 98 -0.38 31.23 -5.00
N ASN A 99 0.76 31.83 -4.66
CA ASN A 99 0.85 33.12 -3.95
C ASN A 99 -0.01 33.19 -2.67
N GLY A 100 -0.04 32.12 -1.87
CA GLY A 100 -0.83 32.05 -0.63
C GLY A 100 -2.34 31.85 -0.84
N CYS A 101 -2.79 31.65 -2.08
CA CYS A 101 -4.14 31.25 -2.42
C CYS A 101 -4.16 29.79 -2.88
N TYR A 102 -5.28 29.10 -2.70
CA TYR A 102 -5.47 27.74 -3.17
C TYR A 102 -6.38 27.74 -4.39
N GLU A 103 -5.83 27.44 -5.57
CA GLU A 103 -6.61 27.15 -6.77
C GLU A 103 -7.07 25.69 -6.72
N VAL A 104 -8.38 25.50 -6.72
CA VAL A 104 -8.99 24.18 -6.61
C VAL A 104 -9.78 23.88 -7.87
N THR A 105 -9.52 22.72 -8.48
CA THR A 105 -10.28 22.19 -9.61
C THR A 105 -10.86 20.83 -9.23
N HIS A 106 -12.15 20.63 -9.48
CA HIS A 106 -12.81 19.35 -9.33
C HIS A 106 -13.47 18.95 -10.64
N GLU A 107 -13.14 17.78 -11.16
CA GLU A 107 -13.65 17.26 -12.43
C GLU A 107 -14.19 15.85 -12.26
N VAL A 108 -15.41 15.62 -12.75
CA VAL A 108 -16.08 14.32 -12.73
C VAL A 108 -16.68 14.04 -14.10
N VAL A 109 -16.33 12.89 -14.69
CA VAL A 109 -16.90 12.43 -15.96
C VAL A 109 -18.06 11.48 -15.65
N SER A 110 -19.26 11.83 -16.09
CA SER A 110 -20.47 11.02 -15.92
C SER A 110 -21.24 10.94 -17.24
N ASN A 111 -21.56 9.72 -17.70
CA ASN A 111 -22.33 9.50 -18.95
C ASN A 111 -21.76 10.25 -20.17
N ASN A 112 -20.44 10.25 -20.37
CA ASN A 112 -19.72 11.01 -21.41
C ASN A 112 -19.85 12.55 -21.33
N ILE A 113 -20.41 13.09 -20.24
CA ILE A 113 -20.43 14.52 -19.96
C ILE A 113 -19.41 14.80 -18.85
N THR A 114 -18.45 15.66 -19.15
CA THR A 114 -17.52 16.19 -18.15
C THR A 114 -18.19 17.31 -17.39
N LYS A 115 -18.31 17.14 -16.07
CA LYS A 115 -18.73 18.16 -15.13
C LYS A 115 -17.51 18.67 -14.39
N SER A 116 -17.36 19.99 -14.28
CA SER A 116 -16.22 20.57 -13.57
C SER A 116 -16.57 21.87 -12.86
N ILE A 117 -15.84 22.13 -11.78
CA ILE A 117 -15.85 23.40 -11.06
C ILE A 117 -14.41 23.78 -10.73
N LYS A 118 -14.06 25.05 -10.99
CA LYS A 118 -12.79 25.66 -10.63
C LYS A 118 -13.06 26.87 -9.76
N PHE A 119 -12.35 26.98 -8.64
CA PHE A 119 -12.51 28.07 -7.68
C PHE A 119 -11.19 28.37 -6.95
N VAL A 120 -11.14 29.51 -6.27
CA VAL A 120 -10.02 29.92 -5.43
C VAL A 120 -10.49 30.01 -3.98
N LEU A 121 -9.64 29.55 -3.06
CA LEU A 121 -9.76 29.79 -1.62
C LEU A 121 -8.61 30.69 -1.16
N MET A 122 -8.94 31.82 -0.56
CA MET A 122 -7.98 32.74 0.05
C MET A 122 -8.07 32.59 1.57
N PRO A 123 -7.01 32.15 2.27
CA PRO A 123 -6.99 32.08 3.72
C PRO A 123 -6.93 33.49 4.33
N GLU A 124 -7.75 33.74 5.34
CA GLU A 124 -7.80 35.00 6.11
C GLU A 124 -7.94 34.67 7.59
N ASP A 125 -6.90 34.91 8.40
CA ASP A 125 -6.76 34.63 9.84
C ASP A 125 -7.40 33.33 10.38
N SER A 126 -8.73 33.26 10.48
CA SER A 126 -9.52 32.11 10.94
C SER A 126 -10.67 31.71 10.00
N SER A 127 -10.58 32.11 8.74
CA SER A 127 -11.62 31.96 7.73
C SER A 127 -11.03 31.76 6.34
N TYR A 128 -11.89 31.37 5.40
CA TYR A 128 -11.56 31.26 3.99
C TYR A 128 -12.55 32.07 3.18
N ILE A 129 -12.04 32.83 2.22
CA ILE A 129 -12.82 33.50 1.18
C ILE A 129 -12.83 32.61 -0.05
N TYR A 130 -14.02 32.19 -0.46
CA TYR A 130 -14.27 31.44 -1.68
C TYR A 130 -14.63 32.36 -2.82
N LYS A 131 -14.04 32.10 -3.99
CA LYS A 131 -14.42 32.74 -5.24
C LYS A 131 -14.49 31.74 -6.37
N LEU A 132 -15.65 31.67 -7.04
CA LEU A 132 -15.82 30.87 -8.24
C LEU A 132 -14.99 31.46 -9.40
N VAL A 133 -14.29 30.59 -10.13
CA VAL A 133 -13.54 30.95 -11.35
C VAL A 133 -14.30 30.50 -12.59
N GLU A 134 -14.68 29.21 -12.62
CA GLU A 134 -15.36 28.62 -13.76
C GLU A 134 -16.21 27.43 -13.30
N SER A 135 -17.36 27.21 -13.94
CA SER A 135 -18.15 26.00 -13.80
C SER A 135 -18.63 25.51 -15.17
N ARG A 136 -18.67 24.20 -15.37
CA ARG A 136 -19.09 23.58 -16.63
C ARG A 136 -19.97 22.37 -16.35
N ASN A 137 -21.17 22.35 -16.95
CA ASN A 137 -22.16 21.26 -16.84
C ASN A 137 -22.57 20.89 -15.39
N VAL A 138 -22.49 21.85 -14.47
CA VAL A 138 -22.87 21.69 -13.05
C VAL A 138 -23.96 22.71 -12.72
N ASP A 139 -25.04 22.26 -12.07
CA ASP A 139 -25.99 23.18 -11.42
C ASP A 139 -25.44 23.49 -10.03
N LEU A 140 -24.91 24.71 -9.88
CA LEU A 140 -24.38 25.18 -8.62
C LEU A 140 -25.52 25.77 -7.76
N PRO A 141 -25.59 25.44 -6.46
CA PRO A 141 -26.35 26.22 -5.51
C PRO A 141 -25.94 27.70 -5.54
N ASP A 142 -26.88 28.60 -5.22
CA ASP A 142 -26.67 30.05 -5.24
C ASP A 142 -25.42 30.47 -4.46
N PHE A 143 -25.21 29.88 -3.27
CA PHE A 143 -24.06 30.19 -2.41
C PHE A 143 -22.69 29.75 -2.98
N LEU A 144 -22.65 28.86 -3.98
CA LEU A 144 -21.42 28.50 -4.71
C LEU A 144 -21.25 29.33 -5.99
N SER A 145 -22.25 30.11 -6.36
CA SER A 145 -22.17 31.02 -7.51
C SER A 145 -21.62 32.38 -7.12
N GLU A 146 -21.73 32.73 -5.84
CA GLU A 146 -21.28 34.00 -5.27
C GLU A 146 -19.96 33.87 -4.50
N GLU A 147 -19.36 35.01 -4.18
CA GLU A 147 -18.21 35.08 -3.28
C GLU A 147 -18.71 34.92 -1.84
N ILE A 148 -18.18 33.93 -1.10
CA ILE A 148 -18.59 33.66 0.27
C ILE A 148 -17.38 33.58 1.20
N THR A 149 -17.56 34.02 2.44
CA THR A 149 -16.58 33.85 3.50
C THR A 149 -17.12 32.90 4.54
N PHE A 150 -16.31 31.94 4.96
CA PHE A 150 -16.71 30.94 5.95
C PHE A 150 -15.56 30.60 6.90
N ASP A 151 -15.91 30.15 8.10
CA ASP A 151 -14.94 29.81 9.15
C ASP A 151 -14.13 28.55 8.76
N GLU A 152 -12.85 28.50 9.15
CA GLU A 152 -12.00 27.33 8.93
C GLU A 152 -12.64 26.02 9.41
N CYS A 153 -13.43 26.05 10.49
CA CYS A 153 -14.15 24.88 11.00
C CYS A 153 -15.13 24.27 9.97
N GLN A 154 -15.60 25.07 9.01
CA GLN A 154 -16.60 24.69 8.02
C GLN A 154 -16.00 24.15 6.72
N ILE A 155 -14.67 24.17 6.57
CA ILE A 155 -13.99 23.79 5.31
C ILE A 155 -14.39 22.40 4.81
N LYS A 156 -14.54 21.42 5.70
CA LYS A 156 -14.93 20.05 5.35
C LYS A 156 -16.35 20.00 4.80
N THR A 157 -17.26 20.75 5.41
CA THR A 157 -18.65 20.87 4.98
C THR A 157 -18.75 21.58 3.64
N PHE A 158 -17.94 22.63 3.45
CA PHE A 158 -17.85 23.35 2.19
C PHE A 158 -17.43 22.42 1.04
N PHE A 159 -16.31 21.70 1.18
CA PHE A 159 -15.85 20.73 0.17
C PHE A 159 -16.88 19.63 -0.09
N PHE A 160 -17.57 19.15 0.94
CA PHE A 160 -18.67 18.20 0.78
C PHE A 160 -19.79 18.76 -0.10
N LYS A 161 -20.19 20.02 0.10
CA LYS A 161 -21.21 20.68 -0.74
C LYS A 161 -20.77 20.87 -2.17
N VAL A 162 -19.50 21.20 -2.40
CA VAL A 162 -18.94 21.27 -3.76
C VAL A 162 -19.02 19.91 -4.45
N MET A 163 -18.60 18.82 -3.78
CA MET A 163 -18.72 17.47 -4.34
C MET A 163 -20.17 17.09 -4.62
N GLU A 164 -21.07 17.38 -3.68
CA GLU A 164 -22.50 17.12 -3.81
C GLU A 164 -23.07 17.81 -5.05
N ALA A 165 -22.75 19.10 -5.27
CA ALA A 165 -23.19 19.85 -6.44
C ALA A 165 -22.69 19.26 -7.77
N VAL A 166 -21.42 18.83 -7.83
CA VAL A 166 -20.85 18.24 -9.05
C VAL A 166 -21.43 16.84 -9.34
N ILE A 167 -21.62 16.02 -8.30
CA ILE A 167 -22.05 14.62 -8.44
C ILE A 167 -23.57 14.50 -8.65
N THR A 168 -24.38 15.37 -8.05
CA THR A 168 -25.85 15.28 -8.14
C THR A 168 -26.30 15.30 -9.60
N LYS A 169 -27.11 14.30 -9.96
CA LYS A 169 -27.74 14.20 -11.29
C LYS A 169 -28.95 15.12 -11.29
N LYS A 170 -29.17 15.85 -12.38
CA LYS A 170 -30.47 16.49 -12.64
C LYS A 170 -31.55 15.44 -12.45
N SER A 171 -32.43 15.66 -11.48
CA SER A 171 -33.64 14.87 -11.32
C SER A 171 -34.69 15.31 -12.32
#